data_AF-A0AAW1QU81-F1
#
_entry.id   AF-A0AAW1QU81-F1
#
_cell.length_a   1.000
_cell.length_b   1.000
_cell.length_c   1.000
_cell.angle_alpha   90.00
_cell.angle_beta   90.00
_cell.angle_gamma   90.00
#
_symmetry.space_group_name_H-M   'P 1'
#
loop_
_entity.id
_entity.type
_entity.pdbx_description
1 polymer ?
#
loop_
_entity_poly.entity_id
_entity_poly.type
_entity_poly.pdbx_seq_one_letter_code
_entity_poly.pdbx_strand_id
1 'polypeptide(L)'
;MQQQLLGCLCQHSASTGHLAVGKQAHLAIRRLPCLRSVWHIRPAAQIARHHTQLLCTAAGSSSSEAATARHTNSATAGQLDLIIGPMFAGKTSALLKRVNDLEAQGLTVVAIKSAKDTRYHASRLVTHDGQSRECFAASSLAEFKEHQASEYRASQAIAIDEAQFFPDLLEFCLEAAERDNKLVVVAGLSGDFRRKRFGEVLDLVPLVDNVTKLTAGCAFCNQPALFSLRIAADQRQEVVGGADKYAPVCRHHFNNFQRLRSEQYADAVVE
;
A
#
# COMPACT_ATOMS: atom_id res chain seq x y z
N MET A 1 -24.45 -62.50 -5.13
CA MET A 1 -24.49 -62.32 -3.66
C MET A 1 -24.03 -60.90 -3.38
N GLN A 2 -24.99 -59.98 -3.19
CA GLN A 2 -25.35 -59.36 -1.90
C GLN A 2 -24.31 -58.32 -1.45
N GLN A 3 -24.63 -57.00 -1.56
CA GLN A 3 -25.22 -56.15 -0.49
C GLN A 3 -24.15 -55.77 0.57
N GLN A 4 -24.02 -54.58 1.18
CA GLN A 4 -24.81 -53.35 1.42
C GLN A 4 -23.78 -52.34 2.05
N LEU A 5 -23.77 -51.03 1.73
CA LEU A 5 -24.53 -49.89 2.30
C LEU A 5 -24.20 -49.47 3.75
N LEU A 6 -24.23 -48.13 3.94
CA LEU A 6 -24.32 -47.28 5.15
C LEU A 6 -22.99 -46.85 5.83
N GLY A 7 -22.81 -45.59 6.23
CA GLY A 7 -23.71 -44.44 6.23
C GLY A 7 -23.04 -43.17 6.80
N CYS A 8 -23.59 -42.01 6.43
CA CYS A 8 -23.37 -40.70 7.02
C CYS A 8 -23.46 -40.71 8.55
N LEU A 9 -22.67 -39.86 9.21
CA LEU A 9 -23.11 -39.11 10.40
C LEU A 9 -22.36 -37.78 10.46
N CYS A 10 -23.10 -36.71 10.19
CA CYS A 10 -22.79 -35.34 10.51
C CYS A 10 -23.76 -34.95 11.63
N GLN A 11 -23.28 -34.55 12.82
CA GLN A 11 -24.02 -33.67 13.75
C GLN A 11 -23.09 -33.11 14.86
N HIS A 12 -22.85 -31.80 14.75
CA HIS A 12 -22.75 -30.74 15.76
C HIS A 12 -22.44 -31.06 17.25
N SER A 13 -21.46 -30.34 17.81
CA SER A 13 -21.72 -29.39 18.90
C SER A 13 -20.57 -28.36 19.05
N ALA A 14 -20.96 -27.16 19.44
CA ALA A 14 -20.14 -25.95 19.52
C ALA A 14 -19.44 -25.79 20.88
N SER A 15 -18.26 -25.15 20.90
CA SER A 15 -18.03 -23.86 21.59
C SER A 15 -16.55 -23.60 21.94
N THR A 16 -16.20 -22.32 21.87
CA THR A 16 -15.05 -21.60 22.46
C THR A 16 -13.64 -21.71 21.83
N GLY A 17 -13.15 -20.55 21.36
CA GLY A 17 -11.86 -20.02 21.84
C GLY A 17 -10.64 -20.17 20.93
N HIS A 18 -10.43 -19.15 20.07
CA HIS A 18 -9.14 -18.51 19.73
C HIS A 18 -7.92 -19.31 19.21
N LEU A 19 -7.22 -18.66 18.26
CA LEU A 19 -5.83 -18.88 17.83
C LEU A 19 -5.50 -20.18 17.08
N ALA A 20 -5.62 -20.17 15.73
CA ALA A 20 -4.67 -20.85 14.83
C ALA A 20 -4.97 -20.63 13.33
N VAL A 21 -4.98 -19.39 12.83
CA VAL A 21 -4.95 -19.13 11.37
C VAL A 21 -3.54 -18.74 10.97
N GLY A 22 -2.60 -19.69 11.05
CA GLY A 22 -1.19 -19.47 10.73
C GLY A 22 -0.42 -20.69 10.25
N LYS A 23 -1.06 -21.87 10.15
CA LYS A 23 -0.36 -23.13 9.79
C LYS A 23 -0.73 -23.71 8.43
N GLN A 24 -1.72 -23.17 7.71
CA GLN A 24 -2.11 -23.71 6.40
C GLN A 24 -1.33 -23.17 5.20
N ALA A 25 -0.64 -22.03 5.32
CA ALA A 25 0.29 -21.56 4.28
C ALA A 25 1.61 -22.35 4.23
N HIS A 26 1.97 -23.06 5.32
CA HIS A 26 3.22 -23.82 5.42
C HIS A 26 3.18 -25.21 4.76
N LEU A 27 2.00 -25.72 4.39
CA LEU A 27 1.87 -27.06 3.81
C LEU A 27 1.98 -27.08 2.28
N ALA A 28 1.73 -25.95 1.59
CA ALA A 28 1.76 -25.90 0.13
C ALA A 28 3.19 -25.84 -0.47
N ILE A 29 4.20 -25.56 0.35
CA ILE A 29 5.62 -25.47 -0.09
C ILE A 29 6.38 -26.78 0.21
N ARG A 30 5.77 -27.74 0.91
CA ARG A 30 6.42 -29.00 1.33
C ARG A 30 6.26 -30.19 0.38
N ARG A 31 5.67 -30.01 -0.80
CA ARG A 31 5.55 -31.05 -1.85
C ARG A 31 6.41 -30.76 -3.08
N LEU A 32 7.63 -30.31 -2.88
CA LEU A 32 8.66 -30.27 -3.93
C LEU A 32 9.81 -31.19 -3.50
N PRO A 33 10.04 -32.33 -4.20
CA PRO A 33 11.02 -33.31 -3.78
C PRO A 33 12.41 -32.91 -4.26
N CYS A 34 13.00 -31.82 -3.75
CA CYS A 34 14.47 -31.61 -3.83
C CYS A 34 14.98 -30.44 -2.97
N LEU A 35 14.73 -30.39 -1.66
CA LEU A 35 15.46 -29.47 -0.77
C LEU A 35 15.67 -30.10 0.61
N ARG A 36 16.59 -31.07 0.69
CA ARG A 36 17.20 -31.53 1.94
C ARG A 36 18.69 -31.21 1.92
N SER A 37 19.03 -29.95 2.22
CA SER A 37 20.30 -29.61 2.89
C SER A 37 20.42 -28.10 3.07
N VAL A 38 20.50 -27.69 4.33
CA VAL A 38 20.97 -26.39 4.84
C VAL A 38 20.06 -25.17 4.62
N TRP A 39 18.98 -25.07 5.40
CA TRP A 39 18.41 -23.78 5.79
C TRP A 39 18.01 -23.84 7.28
N HIS A 40 18.95 -23.48 8.15
CA HIS A 40 18.63 -23.22 9.56
C HIS A 40 18.01 -21.82 9.66
N ILE A 41 16.70 -21.79 9.84
CA ILE A 41 15.96 -20.58 10.23
C ILE A 41 16.36 -20.26 11.69
N ARG A 42 17.01 -19.13 11.92
CA ARG A 42 17.28 -18.62 13.29
C ARG A 42 16.11 -17.73 13.75
N PRO A 43 15.69 -17.82 15.03
CA PRO A 43 14.70 -16.89 15.58
C PRO A 43 15.31 -15.50 15.78
N ALA A 44 14.46 -14.48 15.59
CA ALA A 44 14.80 -13.07 15.71
C ALA A 44 15.08 -12.68 17.18
N ALA A 45 16.23 -12.06 17.44
CA ALA A 45 16.48 -11.29 18.66
C ALA A 45 17.49 -10.15 18.41
N GLN A 46 17.06 -8.95 18.80
CA GLN A 46 17.82 -7.75 19.19
C GLN A 46 18.68 -7.04 18.12
N ILE A 47 18.13 -5.94 17.59
CA ILE A 47 18.89 -4.84 16.99
C ILE A 47 19.18 -3.81 18.09
N ALA A 48 20.46 -3.48 18.23
CA ALA A 48 21.03 -2.61 19.24
C ALA A 48 20.66 -1.13 19.05
N ARG A 49 20.49 -0.42 20.17
CA ARG A 49 20.43 1.05 20.25
C ARG A 49 21.87 1.58 20.29
N HIS A 50 22.27 2.34 19.29
CA HIS A 50 23.43 3.22 19.38
C HIS A 50 22.94 4.65 19.65
N HIS A 51 23.03 5.09 20.90
CA HIS A 51 22.96 6.50 21.28
C HIS A 51 24.33 7.13 21.05
N THR A 52 24.40 8.11 20.15
CA THR A 52 25.52 9.06 20.10
C THR A 52 25.00 10.35 20.70
N GLN A 53 25.49 10.71 21.89
CA GLN A 53 25.25 12.01 22.51
C GLN A 53 26.18 13.04 21.86
N LEU A 54 25.60 14.10 21.31
CA LEU A 54 26.31 15.35 21.02
C LEU A 54 25.61 16.45 21.80
N LEU A 55 26.30 16.90 22.86
CA LEU A 55 26.05 18.14 23.58
C LEU A 55 26.63 19.29 22.76
N CYS A 56 25.84 20.32 22.49
CA CYS A 56 26.35 21.66 22.26
C CYS A 56 25.40 22.70 22.87
N THR A 57 26.02 23.65 23.53
CA THR A 57 25.55 24.59 24.54
C THR A 57 24.74 25.76 23.97
N ALA A 58 23.78 26.24 24.76
CA ALA A 58 23.07 27.49 24.56
C ALA A 58 23.99 28.70 24.84
N ALA A 59 23.90 29.71 23.99
CA ALA A 59 24.26 31.09 24.28
C ALA A 59 23.32 31.99 23.47
N GLY A 60 22.58 32.87 24.16
CA GLY A 60 21.62 33.77 23.54
C GLY A 60 22.23 35.10 23.12
N SER A 61 21.48 35.84 22.31
CA SER A 61 21.33 37.29 22.44
C SER A 61 20.25 37.80 21.48
N SER A 62 19.46 38.73 22.02
CA SER A 62 18.46 39.59 21.41
C SER A 62 18.78 40.15 20.02
N SER A 63 17.76 40.20 19.15
CA SER A 63 17.43 41.43 18.41
C SER A 63 16.04 41.31 17.79
N SER A 64 15.22 42.30 18.12
CA SER A 64 13.94 42.63 17.52
C SER A 64 14.03 42.72 16.01
N GLU A 65 13.08 42.09 15.32
CA GLU A 65 12.53 42.64 14.09
C GLU A 65 11.14 42.03 13.86
N ALA A 66 10.13 42.88 14.03
CA ALA A 66 8.77 42.59 13.65
C ALA A 66 8.73 42.40 12.13
N ALA A 67 8.89 41.17 11.67
CA ALA A 67 8.60 40.78 10.30
C ALA A 67 7.08 40.91 10.12
N THR A 68 6.65 42.06 9.62
CA THR A 68 5.29 42.28 9.13
C THR A 68 4.97 41.15 8.17
N ALA A 69 4.08 40.25 8.59
CA ALA A 69 3.58 39.16 7.77
C ALA A 69 2.93 39.78 6.54
N ARG A 70 3.68 39.88 5.45
CA ARG A 70 3.11 40.10 4.13
C ARG A 70 2.30 38.83 3.84
N HIS A 71 1.00 38.91 4.07
CA HIS A 71 0.04 38.05 3.38
C HIS A 71 0.16 38.38 1.89
N THR A 72 1.17 37.79 1.25
CA THR A 72 1.16 37.62 -0.19
C THR A 72 0.09 36.57 -0.44
N ASN A 73 -1.11 37.06 -0.73
CA ASN A 73 -2.18 36.29 -1.35
C ASN A 73 -1.70 35.92 -2.77
N SER A 74 -0.67 35.07 -2.84
CA SER A 74 -0.34 34.31 -4.02
C SER A 74 -1.51 33.37 -4.17
N ALA A 75 -2.29 33.50 -5.24
CA ALA A 75 -3.19 32.44 -5.65
C ALA A 75 -2.34 31.17 -5.70
N THR A 76 -2.47 30.30 -4.69
CA THR A 76 -1.69 29.08 -4.62
C THR A 76 -2.23 28.21 -5.75
N ALA A 77 -1.45 28.07 -6.81
CA ALA A 77 -1.74 27.08 -7.85
C ALA A 77 -1.96 25.73 -7.18
N GLY A 78 -2.83 24.89 -7.75
CA GLY A 78 -2.97 23.53 -7.27
C GLY A 78 -1.64 22.78 -7.34
N GLN A 79 -1.57 21.68 -6.60
CA GLN A 79 -0.36 20.88 -6.45
C GLN A 79 -0.72 19.41 -6.55
N LEU A 80 0.16 18.60 -7.15
CA LEU A 80 -0.02 17.17 -7.30
C LEU A 80 1.21 16.42 -6.78
N ASP A 81 1.06 15.73 -5.64
CA ASP A 81 2.10 14.91 -5.02
C ASP A 81 1.80 13.41 -5.23
N LEU A 82 2.79 12.61 -5.64
CA LEU A 82 2.64 11.18 -5.90
C LEU A 82 3.54 10.33 -4.98
N ILE A 83 2.93 9.41 -4.25
CA ILE A 83 3.59 8.41 -3.39
C ILE A 83 3.40 7.03 -4.00
N ILE A 84 4.49 6.41 -4.46
CA ILE A 84 4.47 5.09 -5.08
C ILE A 84 5.40 4.11 -4.38
N GLY A 85 5.15 2.82 -4.57
CA GLY A 85 6.02 1.76 -4.05
C GLY A 85 5.38 0.39 -4.22
N PRO A 86 6.04 -0.69 -3.79
CA PRO A 86 5.41 -1.99 -3.70
C PRO A 86 4.37 -2.03 -2.56
N MET A 87 3.61 -3.11 -2.48
CA MET A 87 2.92 -3.51 -1.27
C MET A 87 3.90 -3.58 -0.08
N PHE A 88 3.39 -3.30 1.13
CA PHE A 88 4.16 -3.29 2.39
C PHE A 88 5.23 -2.18 2.51
N ALA A 89 5.29 -1.23 1.57
CA ALA A 89 6.21 -0.09 1.64
C ALA A 89 5.72 1.08 2.52
N GLY A 90 4.59 0.93 3.21
CA GLY A 90 4.04 1.99 4.07
C GLY A 90 3.39 3.16 3.34
N LYS A 91 2.87 2.96 2.11
CA LYS A 91 2.25 4.02 1.29
C LYS A 91 1.08 4.72 2.00
N THR A 92 0.12 3.95 2.51
CA THR A 92 -1.00 4.48 3.31
C THR A 92 -0.52 5.24 4.53
N SER A 93 0.54 4.77 5.21
CA SER A 93 1.14 5.47 6.35
C SER A 93 1.76 6.81 5.94
N ALA A 94 2.47 6.85 4.82
CA ALA A 94 3.04 8.08 4.29
C ALA A 94 1.94 9.07 3.84
N LEU A 95 0.87 8.57 3.22
CA LEU A 95 -0.30 9.38 2.86
C LEU A 95 -0.96 9.98 4.10
N LEU A 96 -1.26 9.16 5.13
CA LEU A 96 -1.85 9.66 6.38
C LEU A 96 -0.95 10.66 7.10
N LYS A 97 0.38 10.45 7.08
CA LYS A 97 1.31 11.44 7.62
C LYS A 97 1.17 12.77 6.87
N ARG A 98 1.15 12.75 5.54
CA ARG A 98 0.99 13.95 4.71
C ARG A 98 -0.34 14.66 5.00
N VAL A 99 -1.42 13.89 5.15
CA VAL A 99 -2.74 14.41 5.54
C VAL A 99 -2.68 15.12 6.89
N ASN A 100 -2.09 14.49 7.91
CA ASN A 100 -1.96 15.10 9.24
C ASN A 100 -1.11 16.38 9.20
N ASP A 101 -0.04 16.40 8.40
CA ASP A 101 0.80 17.59 8.22
C ASP A 101 0.02 18.76 7.57
N LEU A 102 -0.87 18.47 6.62
CA LEU A 102 -1.73 19.48 5.95
C LEU A 102 -2.80 20.03 6.89
N GLU A 103 -3.42 19.18 7.69
CA GLU A 103 -4.40 19.64 8.69
C GLU A 103 -3.76 20.46 9.81
N ALA A 104 -2.54 20.11 10.22
CA ALA A 104 -1.76 20.91 11.15
C ALA A 104 -1.43 22.31 10.60
N GLN A 105 -1.46 22.48 9.27
CA GLN A 105 -1.36 23.77 8.58
C GLN A 105 -2.72 24.48 8.42
N GLY A 106 -3.81 23.89 8.92
CA GLY A 106 -5.16 24.45 8.87
C GLY A 106 -5.92 24.14 7.58
N LEU A 107 -5.42 23.24 6.72
CA LEU A 107 -6.10 22.87 5.48
C LEU A 107 -7.19 21.84 5.71
N THR A 108 -8.32 22.00 5.03
CA THR A 108 -9.38 20.98 5.00
C THR A 108 -9.02 19.85 4.03
N VAL A 109 -8.92 18.62 4.54
CA VAL A 109 -8.47 17.46 3.75
C VAL A 109 -9.55 16.38 3.67
N VAL A 110 -9.91 15.99 2.44
CA VAL A 110 -10.76 14.82 2.20
C VAL A 110 -9.88 13.63 1.81
N ALA A 111 -10.14 12.47 2.43
CA ALA A 111 -9.46 11.23 2.11
C ALA A 111 -10.40 10.27 1.37
N ILE A 112 -9.91 9.66 0.30
CA ILE A 112 -10.64 8.76 -0.59
C ILE A 112 -9.87 7.43 -0.68
N LYS A 113 -10.59 6.32 -0.64
CA LYS A 113 -10.04 4.98 -0.91
C LYS A 113 -10.88 4.25 -1.93
N SER A 114 -10.27 3.32 -2.66
CA SER A 114 -11.04 2.46 -3.55
C SER A 114 -11.93 1.50 -2.74
N ALA A 115 -13.21 1.41 -3.13
CA ALA A 115 -14.16 0.43 -2.60
C ALA A 115 -13.74 -1.02 -2.91
N LYS A 116 -12.89 -1.21 -3.92
CA LYS A 116 -12.31 -2.52 -4.25
C LYS A 116 -11.31 -3.00 -3.20
N ASP A 117 -10.75 -2.10 -2.39
CA ASP A 117 -9.85 -2.49 -1.30
C ASP A 117 -10.61 -2.86 -0.02
N THR A 118 -10.85 -4.16 0.13
CA THR A 118 -11.56 -4.78 1.26
C THR A 118 -10.63 -5.35 2.35
N ARG A 119 -9.31 -5.11 2.29
CA ARG A 119 -8.33 -5.81 3.15
C ARG A 119 -8.37 -5.45 4.63
N TYR A 120 -8.82 -4.25 4.98
CA TYR A 120 -8.73 -3.74 6.36
C TYR A 120 -10.07 -3.23 6.89
N HIS A 121 -10.67 -2.23 6.23
CA HIS A 121 -11.93 -1.62 6.68
C HIS A 121 -12.67 -0.94 5.53
N ALA A 122 -14.01 -0.98 5.53
CA ALA A 122 -14.81 -0.43 4.43
C ALA A 122 -14.75 1.11 4.37
N SER A 123 -14.74 1.80 5.52
CA SER A 123 -14.93 3.26 5.63
C SER A 123 -13.74 4.03 6.24
N ARG A 124 -12.60 3.37 6.44
CA ARG A 124 -11.42 3.99 7.06
C ARG A 124 -10.13 3.64 6.33
N LEU A 125 -9.25 4.63 6.21
CA LEU A 125 -7.84 4.41 5.96
C LEU A 125 -7.23 3.92 7.26
N VAL A 126 -6.70 2.70 7.26
CA VAL A 126 -6.10 2.08 8.45
C VAL A 126 -4.66 1.75 8.12
N THR A 127 -3.74 2.25 8.94
CA THR A 127 -2.34 1.86 8.86
C THR A 127 -2.07 0.66 9.74
N HIS A 128 -0.98 -0.05 9.45
CA HIS A 128 -0.53 -1.17 10.28
C HIS A 128 -0.14 -0.72 11.70
N ASP A 129 0.17 0.57 11.89
CA ASP A 129 0.55 1.16 13.18
C ASP A 129 -0.67 1.64 13.99
N GLY A 130 -1.89 1.31 13.56
CA GLY A 130 -3.12 1.57 14.31
C GLY A 130 -3.71 2.97 14.13
N GLN A 131 -3.12 3.83 13.30
CA GLN A 131 -3.77 5.11 12.94
C GLN A 131 -4.92 4.83 11.96
N SER A 132 -6.09 5.42 12.24
CA SER A 132 -7.26 5.32 11.37
C SER A 132 -7.88 6.69 11.11
N ARG A 133 -8.26 6.96 9.86
CA ARG A 133 -8.98 8.17 9.44
C ARG A 133 -10.24 7.78 8.68
N GLU A 134 -11.33 8.51 8.87
CA GLU A 134 -12.51 8.38 8.02
C GLU A 134 -12.18 8.76 6.58
N CYS A 135 -12.70 7.98 5.64
CA CYS A 135 -12.48 8.21 4.22
C CYS A 135 -13.71 7.81 3.42
N PHE A 136 -13.90 8.46 2.28
CA PHE A 136 -14.92 8.08 1.33
C PHE A 136 -14.44 6.87 0.52
N ALA A 137 -15.18 5.77 0.58
CA ALA A 137 -14.91 4.60 -0.23
C ALA A 137 -15.69 4.70 -1.53
N ALA A 138 -14.99 4.76 -2.66
CA ALA A 138 -15.60 4.96 -3.98
C ALA A 138 -15.13 3.93 -5.00
N SER A 139 -15.97 3.62 -5.98
CA SER A 139 -15.59 2.80 -7.13
C SER A 139 -14.92 3.65 -8.23
N SER A 140 -15.25 4.94 -8.28
CA SER A 140 -14.65 5.96 -9.15
C SER A 140 -14.50 7.29 -8.39
N LEU A 141 -13.64 8.18 -8.88
CA LEU A 141 -13.49 9.52 -8.29
C LEU A 141 -14.61 10.47 -8.75
N ALA A 142 -15.21 10.21 -9.91
CA ALA A 142 -16.43 10.87 -10.38
C ALA A 142 -17.61 10.64 -9.41
N GLU A 143 -17.82 9.40 -8.96
CA GLU A 143 -18.81 9.04 -7.93
C GLU A 143 -18.61 9.87 -6.65
N PHE A 144 -17.36 10.04 -6.21
CA PHE A 144 -17.06 10.90 -5.08
C PHE A 144 -17.49 12.36 -5.33
N LYS A 145 -17.16 12.94 -6.49
CA LYS A 145 -17.58 14.33 -6.80
C LYS A 145 -19.10 14.50 -6.87
N GLU A 146 -19.82 13.50 -7.36
CA GLU A 146 -21.28 13.52 -7.45
C GLU A 146 -21.92 13.45 -6.06
N HIS A 147 -21.52 12.47 -5.24
CA HIS A 147 -22.15 12.23 -3.94
C HIS A 147 -21.63 13.10 -2.80
N GLN A 148 -20.44 13.70 -2.95
CA GLN A 148 -19.77 14.52 -1.93
C GLN A 148 -19.37 15.88 -2.50
N ALA A 149 -20.23 16.46 -3.36
CA ALA A 149 -19.94 17.72 -4.04
C ALA A 149 -19.66 18.89 -3.08
N SER A 150 -20.34 18.93 -1.93
CA SER A 150 -20.12 19.92 -0.87
C SER A 150 -18.73 19.78 -0.25
N GLU A 151 -18.36 18.57 0.11
CA GLU A 151 -17.08 18.22 0.72
C GLU A 151 -15.94 18.48 -0.26
N TYR A 152 -16.11 18.11 -1.53
CA TYR A 152 -15.15 18.42 -2.59
C TYR A 152 -14.92 19.94 -2.69
N ARG A 153 -15.99 20.74 -2.76
CA ARG A 153 -15.88 22.21 -2.86
C ARG A 153 -15.22 22.82 -1.62
N ALA A 154 -15.57 22.34 -0.42
CA ALA A 154 -15.03 22.84 0.84
C ALA A 154 -13.58 22.38 1.13
N SER A 155 -13.14 21.28 0.52
CA SER A 155 -11.78 20.75 0.69
C SER A 155 -10.73 21.60 -0.04
N GLN A 156 -9.61 21.84 0.62
CA GLN A 156 -8.42 22.45 0.03
C GLN A 156 -7.41 21.39 -0.43
N ALA A 157 -7.45 20.21 0.19
CA ALA A 157 -6.62 19.08 -0.21
C ALA A 157 -7.40 17.76 -0.31
N ILE A 158 -6.94 16.90 -1.20
CA ILE A 158 -7.53 15.59 -1.48
C ILE A 158 -6.44 14.53 -1.40
N ALA A 159 -6.64 13.51 -0.57
CA ALA A 159 -5.76 12.36 -0.43
C ALA A 159 -6.41 11.11 -1.02
N ILE A 160 -5.76 10.46 -1.98
CA ILE A 160 -6.28 9.29 -2.69
C ILE A 160 -5.39 8.09 -2.37
N ASP A 161 -5.92 7.05 -1.73
CA ASP A 161 -5.21 5.80 -1.49
C ASP A 161 -5.62 4.68 -2.46
N GLU A 162 -4.72 3.73 -2.67
CA GLU A 162 -4.85 2.61 -3.61
C GLU A 162 -5.26 3.06 -5.03
N ALA A 163 -4.62 4.14 -5.47
CA ALA A 163 -4.98 4.89 -6.67
C ALA A 163 -5.02 4.06 -7.96
N GLN A 164 -4.28 2.95 -8.03
CA GLN A 164 -4.27 2.06 -9.19
C GLN A 164 -5.62 1.42 -9.52
N PHE A 165 -6.60 1.47 -8.62
CA PHE A 165 -7.94 0.94 -8.84
C PHE A 165 -8.93 1.94 -9.44
N PHE A 166 -8.59 3.23 -9.48
CA PHE A 166 -9.44 4.27 -10.05
C PHE A 166 -9.16 4.40 -11.56
N PRO A 167 -10.15 4.13 -12.43
CA PRO A 167 -9.99 4.24 -13.88
C PRO A 167 -10.02 5.68 -14.39
N ASP A 168 -10.46 6.63 -13.55
CA ASP A 168 -10.64 8.04 -13.80
C ASP A 168 -9.65 8.91 -13.01
N LEU A 169 -8.53 8.30 -12.57
CA LEU A 169 -7.53 8.95 -11.72
C LEU A 169 -6.89 10.15 -12.40
N LEU A 170 -6.45 9.99 -13.65
CA LEU A 170 -5.75 11.03 -14.39
C LEU A 170 -6.64 12.25 -14.61
N GLU A 171 -7.85 12.03 -15.14
CA GLU A 171 -8.82 13.10 -15.41
C GLU A 171 -9.17 13.86 -14.13
N PHE A 172 -9.46 13.14 -13.04
CA PHE A 172 -9.77 13.76 -11.75
C PHE A 172 -8.61 14.60 -11.21
N CYS A 173 -7.36 14.10 -11.29
CA CYS A 173 -6.21 14.82 -10.75
C CYS A 173 -5.94 16.12 -11.54
N LEU A 174 -6.05 16.08 -12.87
CA LEU A 174 -5.92 17.27 -13.72
C LEU A 174 -6.99 18.30 -13.39
N GLU A 175 -8.25 17.88 -13.25
CA GLU A 175 -9.33 18.80 -12.90
C GLU A 175 -9.12 19.40 -11.50
N ALA A 176 -8.85 18.58 -10.50
CA ALA A 176 -8.70 19.03 -9.12
C ALA A 176 -7.49 19.94 -8.92
N ALA A 177 -6.32 19.60 -9.47
CA ALA A 177 -5.11 20.38 -9.30
C ALA A 177 -5.06 21.59 -10.24
N GLU A 178 -5.25 21.40 -11.55
CA GLU A 178 -5.01 22.46 -12.53
C GLU A 178 -6.18 23.44 -12.68
N ARG A 179 -7.43 22.98 -12.50
CA ARG A 179 -8.63 23.82 -12.67
C ARG A 179 -9.17 24.34 -11.34
N ASP A 180 -9.28 23.44 -10.36
CA ASP A 180 -9.90 23.75 -9.07
C ASP A 180 -8.90 24.21 -8.00
N ASN A 181 -7.60 24.29 -8.33
CA ASN A 181 -6.51 24.75 -7.47
C ASN A 181 -6.42 24.01 -6.12
N LYS A 182 -6.65 22.70 -6.13
CA LYS A 182 -6.55 21.84 -4.94
C LYS A 182 -5.17 21.22 -4.83
N LEU A 183 -4.76 20.90 -3.60
CA LEU A 183 -3.59 20.06 -3.35
C LEU A 183 -4.03 18.59 -3.36
N VAL A 184 -3.54 17.81 -4.30
CA VAL A 184 -3.86 16.39 -4.46
C VAL A 184 -2.66 15.54 -4.08
N VAL A 185 -2.83 14.61 -3.14
CA VAL A 185 -1.81 13.62 -2.77
C VAL A 185 -2.30 12.24 -3.14
N VAL A 186 -1.59 11.57 -4.03
CA VAL A 186 -1.96 10.26 -4.58
C VAL A 186 -1.02 9.19 -4.04
N ALA A 187 -1.55 8.11 -3.49
CA ALA A 187 -0.79 6.93 -3.09
C ALA A 187 -1.22 5.71 -3.90
N GLY A 188 -0.25 5.02 -4.51
CA GLY A 188 -0.56 3.89 -5.39
C GLY A 188 0.60 2.92 -5.60
N LEU A 189 0.30 1.77 -6.20
CA LEU A 189 1.34 0.81 -6.56
C LEU A 189 2.20 1.34 -7.72
N SER A 190 3.53 1.18 -7.59
CA SER A 190 4.46 1.52 -8.69
C SER A 190 4.39 0.59 -9.90
N GLY A 191 3.66 -0.53 -9.79
CA GLY A 191 3.46 -1.52 -10.83
C GLY A 191 2.73 -2.76 -10.29
N ASP A 192 2.19 -3.57 -11.20
CA ASP A 192 1.54 -4.84 -10.87
C ASP A 192 2.57 -5.93 -10.47
N PHE A 193 2.07 -7.13 -10.14
CA PHE A 193 2.91 -8.27 -9.76
C PHE A 193 3.88 -8.75 -10.85
N ARG A 194 3.70 -8.29 -12.10
CA ARG A 194 4.54 -8.57 -13.27
C ARG A 194 5.44 -7.39 -13.63
N ARG A 195 5.45 -6.33 -12.81
CA ARG A 195 6.15 -5.05 -13.06
C ARG A 195 5.61 -4.30 -14.27
N LYS A 196 4.34 -4.49 -14.61
CA LYS A 196 3.62 -3.73 -15.64
C LYS A 196 2.87 -2.56 -15.01
N ARG A 197 2.45 -1.61 -15.84
CA ARG A 197 1.56 -0.51 -15.46
C ARG A 197 0.29 -1.06 -14.78
N PHE A 198 -0.17 -0.39 -13.73
CA PHE A 198 -1.42 -0.71 -13.03
C PHE A 198 -2.25 0.57 -12.89
N GLY A 199 -3.41 0.60 -13.57
CA GLY A 199 -4.25 1.78 -13.62
C GLY A 199 -3.51 2.94 -14.28
N GLU A 200 -3.78 4.16 -13.81
CA GLU A 200 -3.23 5.39 -14.36
C GLU A 200 -2.17 6.05 -13.47
N VAL A 201 -1.75 5.36 -12.39
CA VAL A 201 -0.79 5.92 -11.40
C VAL A 201 0.51 6.40 -12.06
N LEU A 202 1.02 5.66 -13.04
CA LEU A 202 2.26 6.03 -13.74
C LEU A 202 2.07 7.16 -14.76
N ASP A 203 0.84 7.42 -15.19
CA ASP A 203 0.54 8.50 -16.13
C ASP A 203 0.59 9.87 -15.44
N LEU A 204 0.50 9.90 -14.10
CA LEU A 204 0.67 11.11 -13.30
C LEU A 204 2.14 11.56 -13.21
N VAL A 205 3.11 10.67 -13.43
CA VAL A 205 4.54 10.95 -13.20
C VAL A 205 5.05 12.20 -13.95
N PRO A 206 4.66 12.48 -15.21
CA PRO A 206 5.09 13.69 -15.90
C PRO A 206 4.41 14.99 -15.40
N LEU A 207 3.34 14.86 -14.61
CA LEU A 207 2.44 15.97 -14.24
C LEU A 207 2.61 16.40 -12.78
N VAL A 208 3.16 15.53 -11.94
CA VAL A 208 3.27 15.76 -10.50
C VAL A 208 4.41 16.71 -10.15
N ASP A 209 4.21 17.51 -9.11
CA ASP A 209 5.24 18.36 -8.51
C ASP A 209 6.28 17.54 -7.75
N ASN A 210 5.84 16.45 -7.10
CA ASN A 210 6.71 15.59 -6.30
C ASN A 210 6.41 14.11 -6.52
N VAL A 211 7.46 13.29 -6.70
CA VAL A 211 7.36 11.82 -6.68
C VAL A 211 8.17 11.27 -5.52
N THR A 212 7.51 10.57 -4.61
CA THR A 212 8.15 9.78 -3.55
C THR A 212 8.02 8.29 -3.87
N LYS A 213 9.14 7.61 -4.10
CA LYS A 213 9.17 6.16 -4.30
C LYS A 213 9.65 5.43 -3.04
N LEU A 214 8.72 4.86 -2.30
CA LEU A 214 8.97 4.07 -1.11
C LEU A 214 9.47 2.66 -1.45
N THR A 215 10.23 2.10 -0.53
CA THR A 215 10.72 0.71 -0.57
C THR A 215 10.29 -0.03 0.68
N ALA A 216 10.02 -1.33 0.55
CA ALA A 216 9.79 -2.21 1.70
C ALA A 216 11.08 -2.95 2.09
N GLY A 217 11.04 -3.78 3.14
CA GLY A 217 12.08 -4.79 3.39
C GLY A 217 11.82 -6.06 2.57
N CYS A 218 12.83 -6.61 1.89
CA CYS A 218 12.67 -7.85 1.13
C CYS A 218 12.40 -9.04 2.06
N ALA A 219 11.34 -9.79 1.78
CA ALA A 219 10.93 -10.95 2.58
C ALA A 219 11.98 -12.06 2.68
N PHE A 220 12.98 -12.09 1.78
CA PHE A 220 13.99 -13.15 1.71
C PHE A 220 15.38 -12.74 2.19
N CYS A 221 15.77 -11.46 2.03
CA CYS A 221 17.11 -10.99 2.41
C CYS A 221 17.15 -9.65 3.12
N ASN A 222 15.99 -9.07 3.45
CA ASN A 222 15.83 -7.79 4.14
C ASN A 222 16.43 -6.56 3.44
N GLN A 223 17.02 -6.71 2.24
CA GLN A 223 17.43 -5.58 1.38
C GLN A 223 16.22 -4.80 0.87
N PRO A 224 16.39 -3.55 0.40
CA PRO A 224 15.29 -2.76 -0.15
C PRO A 224 14.50 -3.53 -1.23
N ALA A 225 13.21 -3.72 -0.95
CA ALA A 225 12.25 -4.32 -1.85
C ALA A 225 11.61 -3.26 -2.73
N LEU A 226 11.66 -3.52 -4.03
CA LEU A 226 11.16 -2.62 -5.06
C LEU A 226 9.88 -3.16 -5.71
N PHE A 227 9.56 -4.43 -5.51
CA PHE A 227 8.53 -5.13 -6.26
C PHE A 227 7.60 -5.91 -5.35
N SER A 228 6.34 -6.03 -5.76
CA SER A 228 5.37 -6.93 -5.17
C SER A 228 5.37 -8.25 -5.94
N LEU A 229 5.87 -9.31 -5.32
CA LEU A 229 5.80 -10.64 -5.88
C LEU A 229 4.46 -11.28 -5.51
N ARG A 230 3.72 -11.81 -6.48
CA ARG A 230 2.55 -12.64 -6.20
C ARG A 230 2.98 -14.09 -5.99
N ILE A 231 2.72 -14.59 -4.78
CA ILE A 231 2.97 -15.98 -4.38
C ILE A 231 1.78 -16.90 -4.67
N ALA A 232 0.56 -16.36 -4.78
CA ALA A 232 -0.61 -17.10 -5.23
C ALA A 232 -0.50 -17.54 -6.70
N ALA A 233 -1.21 -18.62 -7.06
CA ALA A 233 -1.24 -19.17 -8.43
C ALA A 233 -2.05 -18.31 -9.43
N ASP A 234 -2.92 -17.43 -8.92
CA ASP A 234 -3.78 -16.57 -9.74
C ASP A 234 -2.96 -15.60 -10.62
N GLN A 235 -3.28 -15.55 -11.92
CA GLN A 235 -2.59 -14.74 -12.92
C GLN A 235 -3.32 -13.43 -13.29
N ARG A 236 -4.54 -13.22 -12.80
CA ARG A 236 -5.33 -12.00 -13.07
C ARG A 236 -4.61 -10.77 -12.52
N GLN A 237 -4.56 -9.66 -13.25
CA GLN A 237 -3.81 -8.48 -12.78
C GLN A 237 -4.32 -7.98 -11.42
N GLU A 238 -5.64 -7.87 -11.27
CA GLU A 238 -6.31 -7.43 -10.06
C GLU A 238 -6.74 -8.62 -9.20
N VAL A 239 -6.02 -8.84 -8.08
CA VAL A 239 -6.39 -9.81 -7.06
C VAL A 239 -6.14 -9.17 -5.70
N VAL A 240 -7.21 -8.89 -4.96
CA VAL A 240 -7.12 -8.31 -3.61
C VAL A 240 -6.57 -9.36 -2.63
N GLY A 241 -5.58 -8.97 -1.84
CA GLY A 241 -4.95 -9.82 -0.84
C GLY A 241 -3.81 -9.13 -0.10
N GLY A 242 -3.38 -9.72 1.00
CA GLY A 242 -2.28 -9.23 1.84
C GLY A 242 -1.07 -10.15 1.74
N ALA A 243 -0.45 -10.43 2.90
CA ALA A 243 0.73 -11.28 3.01
C ALA A 243 0.48 -12.75 2.63
N ASP A 244 -0.79 -13.16 2.52
CA ASP A 244 -1.22 -14.46 2.05
C ASP A 244 -1.03 -14.64 0.53
N LYS A 245 -1.07 -13.55 -0.25
CA LYS A 245 -0.96 -13.59 -1.72
C LYS A 245 0.27 -12.86 -2.26
N TYR A 246 0.86 -11.96 -1.48
CA TYR A 246 1.95 -11.10 -1.95
C TYR A 246 3.10 -11.01 -0.96
N ALA A 247 4.32 -10.89 -1.49
CA ALA A 247 5.53 -10.64 -0.72
C ALA A 247 6.33 -9.47 -1.35
N PRO A 248 6.89 -8.55 -0.54
CA PRO A 248 7.79 -7.53 -1.04
C PRO A 248 9.18 -8.15 -1.31
N VAL A 249 9.73 -7.89 -2.50
CA VAL A 249 11.01 -8.49 -2.91
C VAL A 249 11.97 -7.50 -3.56
N CYS A 250 13.27 -7.75 -3.39
CA CYS A 250 14.32 -7.07 -4.13
C CYS A 250 14.39 -7.62 -5.57
N ARG A 251 15.17 -6.96 -6.42
CA ARG A 251 15.33 -7.33 -7.85
C ARG A 251 15.84 -8.74 -8.05
N HIS A 252 16.80 -9.16 -7.23
CA HIS A 252 17.39 -10.50 -7.30
C HIS A 252 16.33 -11.58 -7.06
N HIS A 253 15.61 -11.50 -5.94
CA HIS A 253 14.59 -12.48 -5.60
C HIS A 253 13.39 -12.45 -6.55
N PHE A 254 13.01 -11.28 -7.08
CA PHE A 254 11.97 -11.21 -8.11
C PHE A 254 12.40 -11.99 -9.37
N ASN A 255 13.61 -11.71 -9.89
CA ASN A 255 14.08 -12.35 -11.12
C ASN A 255 14.30 -13.86 -10.95
N ASN A 256 14.85 -14.30 -9.81
CA ASN A 256 15.03 -15.73 -9.54
C ASN A 256 13.68 -16.46 -9.48
N PHE A 257 12.69 -15.88 -8.80
CA PHE A 257 11.37 -16.49 -8.72
C PHE A 257 10.69 -16.60 -10.09
N GLN A 258 10.83 -15.58 -10.94
CA GLN A 258 10.29 -15.63 -12.30
C GLN A 258 10.95 -16.71 -13.16
N ARG A 259 12.27 -16.90 -13.04
CA ARG A 259 13.01 -17.98 -13.73
C ARG A 259 12.52 -19.36 -13.31
N LEU A 260 12.43 -19.60 -12.00
CA LEU A 260 11.93 -20.86 -11.45
C LEU A 260 10.49 -21.15 -11.89
N ARG A 261 9.62 -20.12 -11.96
CA ARG A 261 8.28 -20.28 -12.52
C ARG A 261 8.32 -20.66 -13.99
N SER A 262 9.10 -19.97 -14.82
CA SER A 262 9.18 -20.28 -16.25
C SER A 262 9.73 -21.69 -16.52
N GLU A 263 10.70 -22.15 -15.73
CA GLU A 263 11.25 -23.51 -15.82
C GLU A 263 10.20 -24.56 -15.44
N GLN A 264 9.46 -24.35 -14.35
CA GLN A 264 8.35 -25.24 -13.96
C GLN A 264 7.23 -25.31 -15.02
N TYR A 265 6.92 -24.21 -15.70
CA TYR A 265 5.96 -24.21 -16.81
C TYR A 265 6.52 -24.86 -18.07
N ALA A 266 7.83 -24.75 -18.33
CA ALA A 266 8.46 -25.45 -19.45
C ALA A 266 8.39 -26.97 -19.24
N ASP A 267 8.71 -27.45 -18.04
CA ASP A 267 8.66 -28.89 -17.73
C ASP A 267 7.24 -29.46 -17.77
N ALA A 268 6.22 -28.68 -17.39
CA ALA A 268 4.82 -29.09 -17.42
C ALA A 268 4.17 -29.15 -18.82
N VAL A 269 4.86 -28.68 -19.87
CA VAL A 269 4.36 -28.69 -21.26
C VAL A 269 5.03 -29.83 -22.08
N VAL A 270 6.04 -30.48 -21.52
CA VAL A 270 6.76 -31.60 -22.16
C VAL A 270 6.24 -32.98 -21.71
N GLU A 271 5.32 -33.03 -20.73
CA GLU A 271 4.54 -34.24 -20.36
C GLU A 271 3.15 -34.24 -21.00
#